data_AF-A0A552UHR0-F1
#
_entry.id   AF-A0A552UHR0-F1
#
_cell.length_a   1.000
_cell.length_b   1.000
_cell.length_c   1.000
_cell.angle_alpha   90.00
_cell.angle_beta   90.00
_cell.angle_gamma   90.00
#
_symmetry.space_group_name_H-M   'P 1'
#
loop_
_entity.id
_entity.type
_entity.pdbx_description
1 polymer ?
#
loop_
_entity_poly.entity_id
_entity_poly.type
_entity_poly.pdbx_seq_one_letter_code
_entity_poly.pdbx_strand_id
1 'polypeptide(L)'
;MQAFDFLAVLLSIILGLAITEVLQGFRNLILARGRVRRYAPSLIWSVTLIAATTQMWWAMFGLRDHATWTFGAFTVVLLQTIFQYLASALVLPATGEAGDVDLRAHYFDHRRWFFGALLAMLATSLSKDLVLDGAIPVGANLGFHLALMAAFAVAILTRGPLYHRLLAPAVALIIAVYIALLFDRL
;
A
#
# COMPACT_ATOMS: atom_id res chain seq x y z
N MET A 1 19.52 5.99 -22.75
CA MET A 1 18.63 5.64 -21.63
C MET A 1 19.27 6.14 -20.37
N GLN A 2 18.54 6.94 -19.59
CA GLN A 2 19.03 7.35 -18.28
C GLN A 2 18.89 6.16 -17.32
N ALA A 3 19.74 6.06 -16.30
CA ALA A 3 19.71 4.94 -15.34
C ALA A 3 18.29 4.72 -14.76
N PHE A 4 17.56 5.80 -14.52
CA PHE A 4 16.17 5.79 -14.09
C PHE A 4 15.24 4.97 -14.99
N ASP A 5 15.39 5.03 -16.33
CA ASP A 5 14.50 4.34 -17.26
C ASP A 5 14.49 2.82 -17.01
N PHE A 6 15.66 2.23 -16.76
CA PHE A 6 15.79 0.80 -16.43
C PHE A 6 15.20 0.46 -15.05
N LEU A 7 15.43 1.32 -14.05
CA LEU A 7 14.90 1.11 -12.70
C LEU A 7 13.37 1.21 -12.69
N ALA A 8 12.81 2.21 -13.38
CA ALA A 8 11.37 2.45 -13.48
C ALA A 8 10.62 1.26 -14.10
N VAL A 9 11.23 0.54 -15.05
CA VAL A 9 10.66 -0.69 -15.63
C VAL A 9 10.48 -1.76 -14.55
N LEU A 10 11.52 -2.07 -13.78
CA LEU A 10 11.45 -3.07 -12.71
C LEU A 10 10.43 -2.68 -11.64
N LEU A 11 10.45 -1.41 -11.20
CA LEU A 11 9.50 -0.89 -10.22
C LEU A 11 8.05 -0.97 -10.74
N SER A 12 7.82 -0.65 -12.00
CA SER A 12 6.49 -0.73 -12.64
C SER A 12 5.98 -2.17 -12.74
N ILE A 13 6.87 -3.15 -13.01
CA ILE A 13 6.50 -4.57 -13.00
C ILE A 13 6.00 -4.99 -11.61
N ILE A 14 6.72 -4.62 -10.55
CA ILE A 14 6.33 -4.96 -9.17
C ILE A 14 4.97 -4.31 -8.82
N LEU A 15 4.75 -3.05 -9.18
CA LEU A 15 3.47 -2.39 -8.94
C LEU A 15 2.32 -2.99 -9.77
N GLY A 16 2.59 -3.39 -11.02
CA GLY A 16 1.62 -4.11 -11.85
C GLY A 16 1.22 -5.46 -11.26
N LEU A 17 2.20 -6.19 -10.69
CA LEU A 17 1.94 -7.42 -9.94
C LEU A 17 1.11 -7.14 -8.68
N ALA A 18 1.39 -6.07 -7.95
CA ALA A 18 0.62 -5.68 -6.77
C ALA A 18 -0.87 -5.43 -7.11
N ILE A 19 -1.15 -4.73 -8.22
CA ILE A 19 -2.54 -4.55 -8.72
C ILE A 19 -3.14 -5.91 -9.08
N THR A 20 -2.36 -6.76 -9.76
CA THR A 20 -2.81 -8.09 -10.21
C THR A 20 -3.21 -8.98 -9.04
N GLU A 21 -2.47 -8.99 -7.93
CA GLU A 21 -2.83 -9.73 -6.70
C GLU A 21 -4.22 -9.33 -6.19
N VAL A 22 -4.49 -8.02 -6.08
CA VAL A 22 -5.78 -7.54 -5.60
C VAL A 22 -6.91 -7.91 -6.57
N LEU A 23 -6.68 -7.76 -7.89
CA LEU A 23 -7.65 -8.14 -8.91
C LEU A 23 -7.95 -9.65 -8.92
N GLN A 24 -6.93 -10.49 -8.71
CA GLN A 24 -7.11 -11.93 -8.54
C GLN A 24 -7.94 -12.23 -7.28
N GLY A 25 -7.66 -11.55 -6.17
CA GLY A 25 -8.48 -11.63 -4.96
C GLY A 25 -9.94 -11.29 -5.24
N PHE A 26 -10.23 -10.18 -5.93
CA PHE A 26 -11.60 -9.82 -6.33
C PHE A 26 -12.25 -10.88 -7.23
N ARG A 27 -11.53 -11.38 -8.24
CA ARG A 27 -12.01 -12.48 -9.09
C ARG A 27 -12.43 -13.69 -8.23
N ASN A 28 -11.65 -14.05 -7.23
CA ASN A 28 -11.97 -15.17 -6.34
C ASN A 28 -13.25 -14.93 -5.54
N LEU A 29 -13.43 -13.72 -5.00
CA LEU A 29 -14.66 -13.38 -4.28
C LEU A 29 -15.89 -13.41 -5.17
N ILE A 30 -15.76 -13.00 -6.45
CA ILE A 30 -16.86 -13.06 -7.42
C ILE A 30 -17.20 -14.52 -7.76
N LEU A 31 -16.21 -15.37 -7.98
CA LEU A 31 -16.40 -16.79 -8.26
C LEU A 31 -17.00 -17.54 -7.06
N ALA A 32 -16.60 -17.18 -5.84
CA ALA A 32 -17.08 -17.77 -4.59
C ALA A 32 -18.30 -17.03 -3.99
N ARG A 33 -18.96 -16.12 -4.72
CA ARG A 33 -19.95 -15.17 -4.17
C ARG A 33 -21.07 -15.77 -3.30
N GLY A 34 -21.45 -17.03 -3.52
CA GLY A 34 -22.46 -17.75 -2.72
C GLY A 34 -21.96 -18.29 -1.37
N ARG A 35 -20.64 -18.26 -1.12
CA ARG A 35 -19.96 -18.83 0.06
C ARG A 35 -19.07 -17.81 0.79
N VAL A 36 -19.08 -16.54 0.37
CA VAL A 36 -18.23 -15.49 0.94
C VAL A 36 -18.94 -14.78 2.10
N ARG A 37 -18.37 -14.85 3.30
CA ARG A 37 -18.72 -13.98 4.41
C ARG A 37 -17.94 -12.67 4.27
N ARG A 38 -18.66 -11.62 3.91
CA ARG A 38 -18.05 -10.31 3.60
C ARG A 38 -17.58 -9.60 4.86
N TYR A 39 -16.45 -8.90 4.75
CA TYR A 39 -15.94 -7.99 5.76
C TYR A 39 -15.52 -6.69 5.09
N ALA A 40 -16.25 -5.60 5.37
CA ALA A 40 -16.06 -4.32 4.67
C ALA A 40 -14.63 -3.78 4.72
N PRO A 41 -13.88 -3.86 5.84
CA PRO A 41 -12.49 -3.40 5.89
C PRO A 41 -11.60 -4.06 4.84
N SER A 42 -11.70 -5.38 4.60
CA SER A 42 -10.88 -6.07 3.60
C SER A 42 -11.13 -5.52 2.19
N LEU A 43 -12.40 -5.25 1.85
CA LEU A 43 -12.77 -4.68 0.55
C LEU A 43 -12.31 -3.23 0.40
N ILE A 44 -12.47 -2.42 1.45
CA ILE A 44 -12.01 -1.02 1.47
C ILE A 44 -10.49 -0.97 1.31
N TRP A 45 -9.75 -1.79 2.05
CA TRP A 45 -8.29 -1.88 1.91
C TRP A 45 -7.88 -2.32 0.51
N SER A 46 -8.60 -3.28 -0.10
CA SER A 46 -8.32 -3.74 -1.46
C SER A 46 -8.40 -2.59 -2.48
N VAL A 47 -9.49 -1.81 -2.44
CA VAL A 47 -9.66 -0.64 -3.32
C VAL A 47 -8.61 0.43 -3.01
N THR A 48 -8.34 0.67 -1.73
CA THR A 48 -7.36 1.65 -1.26
C THR A 48 -5.95 1.30 -1.75
N LEU A 49 -5.58 0.02 -1.76
CA LEU A 49 -4.28 -0.44 -2.23
C LEU A 49 -4.14 -0.31 -3.74
N ILE A 50 -5.20 -0.55 -4.52
CA ILE A 50 -5.17 -0.27 -5.96
C ILE A 50 -4.90 1.23 -6.18
N ALA A 51 -5.68 2.11 -5.53
CA ALA A 51 -5.50 3.56 -5.65
C ALA A 51 -4.10 4.02 -5.21
N ALA A 52 -3.61 3.51 -4.07
CA ALA A 52 -2.26 3.81 -3.57
C ALA A 52 -1.17 3.30 -4.51
N THR A 53 -1.34 2.11 -5.11
CA THR A 53 -0.38 1.56 -6.07
C THR A 53 -0.32 2.42 -7.34
N THR A 54 -1.48 2.84 -7.86
CA THR A 54 -1.55 3.74 -9.01
C THR A 54 -0.96 5.12 -8.69
N GLN A 55 -1.24 5.67 -7.51
CA GLN A 55 -0.65 6.93 -7.05
C GLN A 55 0.88 6.81 -6.92
N MET A 56 1.37 5.71 -6.36
CA MET A 56 2.81 5.45 -6.22
C MET A 56 3.49 5.34 -7.57
N TRP A 57 2.87 4.63 -8.52
CA TRP A 57 3.36 4.56 -9.90
C TRP A 57 3.42 5.95 -10.54
N TRP A 58 2.35 6.75 -10.41
CA TRP A 58 2.31 8.11 -10.95
C TRP A 58 3.39 9.01 -10.32
N ALA A 59 3.63 8.88 -9.02
CA ALA A 59 4.67 9.65 -8.33
C ALA A 59 6.09 9.37 -8.86
N MET A 60 6.31 8.28 -9.59
CA MET A 60 7.60 8.00 -10.24
C MET A 60 7.95 9.01 -11.33
N PHE A 61 6.97 9.67 -11.96
CA PHE A 61 7.26 10.71 -12.96
C PHE A 61 8.08 11.87 -12.37
N GLY A 62 7.84 12.22 -11.11
CA GLY A 62 8.62 13.24 -10.40
C GLY A 62 10.06 12.82 -10.12
N LEU A 63 10.39 11.52 -10.23
CA LEU A 63 11.75 11.03 -10.04
C LEU A 63 12.60 11.05 -11.32
N ARG A 64 12.00 11.41 -12.45
CA ARG A 64 12.68 11.40 -13.76
C ARG A 64 13.81 12.41 -13.83
N ASP A 65 13.65 13.56 -13.17
CA ASP A 65 14.63 14.65 -13.21
C ASP A 65 15.77 14.46 -12.19
N HIS A 66 15.76 13.40 -11.38
CA HIS A 66 16.88 13.06 -10.51
C HIS A 66 18.06 12.53 -11.33
N ALA A 67 19.07 13.39 -11.52
CA ALA A 67 20.21 13.16 -12.39
C ALA A 67 21.16 12.02 -11.92
N THR A 68 21.26 11.75 -10.61
CA THR A 68 22.23 10.79 -10.06
C THR A 68 21.56 9.75 -9.15
N TRP A 69 21.41 8.53 -9.67
CA TRP A 69 20.93 7.38 -8.90
C TRP A 69 22.07 6.61 -8.25
N THR A 70 21.98 6.40 -6.94
CA THR A 70 22.86 5.48 -6.21
C THR A 70 22.13 4.15 -5.97
N PHE A 71 22.89 3.09 -5.71
CA PHE A 71 22.31 1.78 -5.36
C PHE A 71 21.44 1.87 -4.08
N GLY A 72 21.84 2.69 -3.10
CA GLY A 72 21.06 2.92 -1.88
C GLY A 72 19.73 3.62 -2.15
N ALA A 73 19.74 4.69 -2.94
CA ALA A 73 18.51 5.38 -3.37
C ALA A 73 17.55 4.43 -4.09
N PHE A 74 18.07 3.63 -5.02
CA PHE A 74 17.29 2.61 -5.71
C PHE A 74 16.71 1.57 -4.74
N THR A 75 17.52 1.08 -3.80
CA THR A 75 17.10 0.04 -2.84
C THR A 75 15.94 0.52 -1.95
N VAL A 76 15.96 1.78 -1.52
CA VAL A 76 14.85 2.35 -0.72
C VAL A 76 13.54 2.39 -1.51
N VAL A 77 13.59 2.84 -2.77
CA VAL A 77 12.40 2.87 -3.65
C VAL A 77 11.93 1.45 -3.99
N LEU A 78 12.87 0.52 -4.22
CA LEU A 78 12.56 -0.89 -4.45
C LEU A 78 11.89 -1.54 -3.24
N LEU A 79 12.40 -1.30 -2.02
CA LEU A 79 11.77 -1.82 -0.80
C LEU A 79 10.35 -1.26 -0.63
N GLN A 80 10.14 0.02 -0.95
CA GLN A 80 8.81 0.62 -0.91
C GLN A 80 7.83 -0.10 -1.84
N THR A 81 8.23 -0.42 -3.08
CA THR A 81 7.35 -1.16 -4.02
C THR A 81 7.14 -2.62 -3.58
N ILE A 82 8.15 -3.27 -2.99
CA ILE A 82 8.03 -4.62 -2.44
C ILE A 82 7.03 -4.66 -1.28
N PHE A 83 7.07 -3.70 -0.34
CA PHE A 83 6.11 -3.66 0.76
C PHE A 83 4.69 -3.32 0.29
N GLN A 84 4.56 -2.48 -0.74
CA GLN A 84 3.28 -2.24 -1.41
C GLN A 84 2.73 -3.54 -2.03
N TYR A 85 3.57 -4.31 -2.72
CA TYR A 85 3.20 -5.64 -3.24
C TYR A 85 2.75 -6.58 -2.13
N LEU A 86 3.52 -6.67 -1.03
CA LEU A 86 3.21 -7.56 0.08
C LEU A 86 1.88 -7.21 0.75
N ALA A 87 1.59 -5.92 0.94
CA ALA A 87 0.30 -5.47 1.46
C ALA A 87 -0.86 -5.88 0.52
N SER A 88 -0.68 -5.69 -0.79
CA SER A 88 -1.64 -6.10 -1.81
C SER A 88 -1.87 -7.61 -1.88
N ALA A 89 -0.82 -8.42 -1.70
CA ALA A 89 -0.92 -9.89 -1.68
C ALA A 89 -1.62 -10.42 -0.42
N LEU A 90 -1.55 -9.71 0.71
CA LEU A 90 -2.12 -10.15 1.98
C LEU A 90 -3.56 -9.70 2.23
N VAL A 91 -4.04 -8.69 1.50
CA VAL A 91 -5.34 -8.02 1.77
C VAL A 91 -6.56 -8.93 1.54
N LEU A 92 -6.46 -9.85 0.57
CA LEU A 92 -7.52 -10.79 0.21
C LEU A 92 -6.98 -12.23 0.20
N PRO A 93 -7.84 -13.23 0.41
CA PRO A 93 -7.44 -14.63 0.36
C PRO A 93 -7.03 -15.06 -1.06
N ALA A 94 -6.02 -15.91 -1.14
CA ALA A 94 -5.47 -16.43 -2.38
C ALA A 94 -6.43 -17.42 -3.08
N THR A 95 -6.17 -17.68 -4.36
CA THR A 95 -6.91 -18.66 -5.17
C THR A 95 -6.79 -20.06 -4.58
N GLY A 96 -7.92 -20.77 -4.45
CA GLY A 96 -7.95 -22.22 -4.28
C GLY A 96 -8.32 -22.74 -2.90
N GLU A 97 -8.71 -21.88 -1.96
CA GLU A 97 -9.28 -22.34 -0.69
C GLU A 97 -10.61 -23.07 -0.93
N ALA A 98 -10.56 -24.40 -0.79
CA ALA A 98 -11.74 -25.26 -0.84
C ALA A 98 -12.55 -25.08 0.47
N GLY A 99 -13.54 -24.18 0.45
CA GLY A 99 -14.40 -23.97 1.62
C GLY A 99 -15.10 -22.61 1.62
N ASP A 100 -15.83 -22.33 2.69
CA ASP A 100 -16.40 -20.99 2.92
C ASP A 100 -15.29 -19.95 3.08
N VAL A 101 -15.44 -18.82 2.39
CA VAL A 101 -14.44 -17.74 2.42
C VAL A 101 -14.86 -16.71 3.46
N ASP A 102 -14.21 -16.73 4.64
CA ASP A 102 -14.46 -15.74 5.69
C ASP A 102 -13.42 -14.62 5.65
N LEU A 103 -13.81 -13.49 5.06
CA LEU A 103 -12.92 -12.32 4.94
C LEU A 103 -12.54 -11.72 6.29
N ARG A 104 -13.38 -11.88 7.31
CA ARG A 104 -13.07 -11.36 8.65
C ARG A 104 -12.01 -12.23 9.31
N ALA A 105 -12.14 -13.55 9.23
CA ALA A 105 -11.14 -14.48 9.74
C ALA A 105 -9.78 -14.23 9.06
N HIS A 106 -9.75 -14.26 7.73
CA HIS A 106 -8.54 -13.98 6.93
C HIS A 106 -7.87 -12.68 7.33
N TYR A 107 -8.65 -11.61 7.46
CA TYR A 107 -8.16 -10.29 7.83
C TYR A 107 -7.46 -10.29 9.20
N PHE A 108 -8.08 -10.88 10.22
CA PHE A 108 -7.54 -10.86 11.58
C PHE A 108 -6.34 -11.81 11.77
N ASP A 109 -6.30 -12.90 11.01
CA ASP A 109 -5.18 -13.86 10.99
C ASP A 109 -3.94 -13.23 10.36
N HIS A 110 -4.11 -12.48 9.27
CA HIS A 110 -3.00 -11.85 8.54
C HIS A 110 -2.73 -10.40 8.97
N ARG A 111 -3.51 -9.81 9.88
CA ARG A 111 -3.43 -8.36 10.19
C ARG A 111 -2.02 -7.90 10.54
N ARG A 112 -1.25 -8.68 11.30
CA ARG A 112 0.10 -8.27 11.76
C ARG A 112 1.06 -8.14 10.60
N TRP A 113 0.98 -9.06 9.64
CA TRP A 113 1.78 -9.02 8.41
C TRP A 113 1.28 -7.93 7.46
N PHE A 114 -0.04 -7.80 7.30
CA PHE A 114 -0.66 -6.77 6.47
C PHE A 114 -0.27 -5.36 6.93
N PHE A 115 -0.52 -5.02 8.19
CA PHE A 115 -0.17 -3.71 8.73
C PHE A 115 1.34 -3.56 8.96
N GLY A 116 2.07 -4.65 9.17
CA GLY A 116 3.54 -4.64 9.19
C GLY A 116 4.13 -4.22 7.84
N ALA A 117 3.59 -4.73 6.74
CA ALA A 117 3.98 -4.32 5.39
C ALA A 117 3.65 -2.83 5.15
N LEU A 118 2.46 -2.36 5.55
CA LEU A 118 2.10 -0.94 5.45
C LEU A 118 3.00 -0.03 6.29
N LEU A 119 3.38 -0.47 7.50
CA LEU A 119 4.36 0.26 8.33
C LEU A 119 5.74 0.31 7.69
N ALA A 120 6.22 -0.81 7.18
CA ALA A 120 7.51 -0.89 6.50
C ALA A 120 7.52 -0.01 5.24
N MET A 121 6.42 0.02 4.48
CA MET A 121 6.22 0.92 3.35
C MET A 121 6.34 2.39 3.78
N LEU A 122 5.64 2.82 4.84
CA LEU A 122 5.75 4.20 5.35
C LEU A 122 7.17 4.53 5.84
N ALA A 123 7.84 3.58 6.51
CA ALA A 123 9.22 3.76 6.95
C ALA A 123 10.18 3.94 5.76
N THR A 124 10.02 3.15 4.69
CA THR A 124 10.79 3.34 3.44
C THR A 124 10.46 4.67 2.76
N SER A 125 9.21 5.14 2.84
CA SER A 125 8.81 6.46 2.33
C SER A 125 9.57 7.59 3.02
N LEU A 126 9.62 7.60 4.36
CA LEU A 126 10.39 8.59 5.11
C LEU A 126 11.89 8.49 4.86
N SER A 127 12.40 7.27 4.69
CA SER A 127 13.82 7.04 4.39
C SER A 127 14.19 7.53 2.99
N LYS A 128 13.25 7.52 2.05
CA LYS A 128 13.45 7.96 0.66
C LYS A 128 13.80 9.44 0.61
N ASP A 129 13.03 10.27 1.30
CA ASP A 129 13.26 11.72 1.39
C ASP A 129 14.65 12.02 1.96
N LEU A 130 15.05 11.28 3.01
CA LEU A 130 16.39 11.40 3.59
C LEU A 130 17.50 11.02 2.60
N VAL A 131 17.33 9.94 1.83
CA VAL A 131 18.36 9.40 0.93
C VAL A 131 18.44 10.18 -0.39
N LEU A 132 17.31 10.66 -0.91
CA LEU A 132 17.25 11.41 -2.17
C LEU A 132 17.54 12.90 -1.96
N ASP A 133 16.94 13.51 -0.94
CA ASP A 133 16.99 14.96 -0.74
C ASP A 133 17.94 15.37 0.39
N GLY A 134 18.51 14.41 1.12
CA GLY A 134 19.42 14.67 2.24
C GLY A 134 18.73 15.27 3.47
N ALA A 135 17.40 15.35 3.47
CA ALA A 135 16.61 16.00 4.50
C ALA A 135 15.49 15.08 4.97
N ILE A 136 15.23 15.09 6.28
CA ILE A 136 14.03 14.46 6.82
C ILE A 136 12.83 15.34 6.44
N PRO A 137 11.72 14.77 5.98
CA PRO A 137 10.52 15.56 5.73
C PRO A 137 10.12 16.31 7.00
N VAL A 138 9.70 17.57 6.85
CA VAL A 138 9.36 18.45 7.98
C VAL A 138 7.92 18.93 7.85
N GLY A 139 7.32 19.33 8.97
CA GLY A 139 5.97 19.91 8.99
C GLY A 139 4.88 18.88 8.73
N ALA A 140 3.89 19.24 7.90
CA ALA A 140 2.67 18.46 7.71
C ALA A 140 2.93 17.05 7.14
N ASN A 141 3.92 16.88 6.26
CA ASN A 141 4.23 15.58 5.66
C ASN A 141 4.72 14.57 6.71
N LEU A 142 5.63 14.99 7.60
CA LEU A 142 6.11 14.15 8.69
C LEU A 142 5.00 13.83 9.70
N GLY A 143 4.22 14.85 10.10
CA GLY A 143 3.10 14.65 11.02
C GLY A 143 2.09 13.63 10.47
N PHE A 144 1.80 13.69 9.17
CA PHE A 144 0.94 12.75 8.48
C PHE A 144 1.48 11.31 8.49
N HIS A 145 2.75 11.13 8.13
CA HIS A 145 3.40 9.82 8.16
C HIS A 145 3.39 9.23 9.57
N LEU A 146 3.78 10.01 10.59
CA LEU A 146 3.80 9.54 11.97
C LEU A 146 2.39 9.18 12.49
N ALA A 147 1.37 9.95 12.12
CA ALA A 147 -0.01 9.65 12.49
C ALA A 147 -0.50 8.32 11.88
N LEU A 148 -0.21 8.09 10.59
CA LEU A 148 -0.55 6.81 9.94
C LEU A 148 0.26 5.65 10.52
N MET A 149 1.55 5.85 10.81
CA MET A 149 2.38 4.83 11.46
C MET A 149 1.83 4.47 12.84
N ALA A 150 1.45 5.45 13.66
CA ALA A 150 0.81 5.19 14.94
C ALA A 150 -0.50 4.40 14.78
N ALA A 151 -1.33 4.78 13.81
CA ALA A 151 -2.58 4.06 13.53
C ALA A 151 -2.34 2.61 13.10
N PHE A 152 -1.38 2.35 12.21
CA PHE A 152 -1.06 0.98 11.80
C PHE A 152 -0.42 0.17 12.91
N ALA A 153 0.41 0.77 13.77
CA ALA A 153 0.92 0.12 14.97
C ALA A 153 -0.22 -0.30 15.91
N VAL A 154 -1.19 0.58 16.15
CA VAL A 154 -2.39 0.24 16.93
C VAL A 154 -3.20 -0.88 16.25
N ALA A 155 -3.31 -0.88 14.91
CA ALA A 155 -3.99 -1.94 14.16
C ALA A 155 -3.30 -3.31 14.31
N ILE A 156 -1.96 -3.35 14.41
CA ILE A 156 -1.21 -4.58 14.68
C ILE A 156 -1.53 -5.10 16.07
N LEU A 157 -1.57 -4.22 17.07
CA LEU A 157 -1.71 -4.61 18.47
C LEU A 157 -3.16 -4.97 18.85
N THR A 158 -4.15 -4.26 18.28
CA THR A 158 -5.55 -4.42 18.65
C THR A 158 -6.26 -5.47 17.81
N ARG A 159 -7.21 -6.20 18.41
CA ARG A 159 -8.16 -7.12 17.72
C ARG A 159 -9.59 -6.55 17.69
N GLY A 160 -9.77 -5.31 18.13
CA GLY A 160 -11.08 -4.69 18.25
C GLY A 160 -11.70 -4.43 16.86
N PRO A 161 -12.84 -5.05 16.50
CA PRO A 161 -13.42 -4.91 15.17
C PRO A 161 -13.87 -3.47 14.87
N LEU A 162 -14.26 -2.70 15.89
CA LEU A 162 -14.64 -1.30 15.74
C LEU A 162 -13.46 -0.46 15.20
N TYR A 163 -12.26 -0.66 15.74
CA TYR A 163 -11.07 0.08 15.33
C TYR A 163 -10.79 -0.13 13.83
N HIS A 164 -10.76 -1.38 13.36
CA HIS A 164 -10.51 -1.69 11.95
C HIS A 164 -11.64 -1.21 11.01
N ARG A 165 -12.89 -1.24 11.48
CA ARG A 165 -14.05 -0.73 10.73
C ARG A 165 -14.02 0.79 10.55
N LEU A 166 -13.45 1.52 11.50
CA LEU A 166 -13.27 2.98 11.40
C LEU A 166 -11.98 3.34 10.66
N LEU A 167 -10.89 2.61 10.91
CA LEU A 167 -9.59 2.87 10.34
C LEU A 167 -9.59 2.75 8.81
N ALA A 168 -10.18 1.67 8.27
CA ALA A 168 -10.18 1.42 6.82
C ALA A 168 -10.81 2.59 6.00
N PRO A 169 -12.05 3.03 6.27
CA PRO A 169 -12.63 4.16 5.55
C PRO A 169 -11.93 5.49 5.84
N ALA A 170 -11.44 5.70 7.07
CA ALA A 170 -10.70 6.93 7.40
C ALA A 170 -9.42 7.06 6.56
N VAL A 171 -8.63 5.97 6.46
CA VAL A 171 -7.41 5.96 5.64
C VAL A 171 -7.73 6.03 4.15
N ALA A 172 -8.78 5.35 3.69
CA ALA A 172 -9.23 5.44 2.31
C ALA A 172 -9.62 6.88 1.92
N LEU A 173 -10.36 7.58 2.78
CA LEU A 173 -10.75 8.98 2.58
C LEU A 173 -9.52 9.88 2.56
N ILE A 174 -8.61 9.70 3.52
CA ILE A 174 -7.36 10.44 3.60
C ILE A 174 -6.55 10.30 2.29
N ILE A 175 -6.38 9.08 1.79
CA ILE A 175 -5.65 8.81 0.54
C ILE A 175 -6.38 9.44 -0.65
N ALA A 176 -7.71 9.31 -0.72
CA ALA A 176 -8.51 9.91 -1.79
C ALA A 176 -8.39 11.45 -1.80
N VAL A 177 -8.46 12.10 -0.63
CA VAL A 177 -8.26 13.55 -0.50
C VAL A 177 -6.85 13.95 -0.87
N TYR A 178 -5.83 13.19 -0.43
CA TYR A 178 -4.43 13.45 -0.80
C TYR A 178 -4.22 13.38 -2.32
N ILE A 179 -4.73 12.33 -2.98
CA ILE A 179 -4.71 12.17 -4.43
C ILE A 179 -5.42 13.36 -5.11
N ALA A 180 -6.64 13.69 -4.67
CA ALA A 180 -7.39 14.81 -5.24
C ALA A 180 -6.61 16.13 -5.13
N LEU A 181 -6.11 16.49 -3.95
CA LEU A 181 -5.38 17.74 -3.74
C LEU A 181 -4.05 17.82 -4.53
N LEU A 182 -3.36 16.69 -4.70
CA LEU A 182 -2.11 16.63 -5.43
C LEU A 182 -2.31 16.74 -6.96
N PHE A 183 -3.43 16.22 -7.48
CA PHE A 183 -3.68 16.12 -8.93
C PHE A 183 -4.76 17.07 -9.46
N ASP A 184 -5.50 17.79 -8.61
CA ASP A 184 -6.37 18.90 -9.02
C ASP A 184 -5.56 20.12 -9.50
N ARG A 185 -4.23 20.11 -9.26
CA ARG A 185 -3.25 21.05 -9.83
C ARG A 185 -2.49 20.39 -10.99
N LEU A 186 -3.17 20.13 -12.10
CA LEU A 186 -2.56 19.83 -13.39
C LEU A 186 -2.86 20.94 -14.38
#